data_AF-A0A6L8G270-F1
#
_entry.id   AF-A0A6L8G270-F1
#
_cell.length_a   1.000
_cell.length_b   1.000
_cell.length_c   1.000
_cell.angle_alpha   90.00
_cell.angle_beta   90.00
_cell.angle_gamma   90.00
#
_symmetry.space_group_name_H-M   'P 1'
#
loop_
_entity.id
_entity.type
_entity.pdbx_description
1 polymer ?
#
loop_
_entity_poly.entity_id
_entity_poly.type
_entity_poly.pdbx_seq_one_letter_code
_entity_poly.pdbx_strand_id
1 'polypeptide(L)' 'MTNAMKPFDSSNEQPSPSAQPIAIVGMACRFPGASNISAFWRLLAAGQNAVSEGVPGSGVGRWGQL' A
#
# COMPACT_ATOMS: atom_id res chain seq x y z
N MET A 1 -7.86 -35.35 -5.64
CA MET A 1 -7.62 -34.02 -6.22
C MET A 1 -6.95 -33.14 -5.18
N THR A 2 -5.63 -33.27 -4.97
CA THR A 2 -4.89 -32.44 -4.00
C THR A 2 -3.74 -31.79 -4.74
N ASN A 3 -3.94 -30.54 -5.17
CA ASN A 3 -2.86 -29.77 -5.78
C ASN A 3 -1.95 -29.31 -4.64
N ALA A 4 -0.75 -29.89 -4.54
CA ALA A 4 0.23 -29.49 -3.55
C ALA A 4 0.70 -28.05 -3.85
N MET A 5 0.49 -27.15 -2.89
CA MET A 5 1.04 -25.80 -2.89
C MET A 5 2.57 -25.90 -2.93
N LYS A 6 3.20 -25.57 -4.07
CA LYS A 6 4.66 -25.53 -4.13
C LYS A 6 5.17 -24.44 -3.19
N PRO A 7 6.23 -24.67 -2.40
CA PRO A 7 6.91 -23.61 -1.66
C PRO A 7 7.38 -22.54 -2.65
N PHE A 8 7.19 -21.26 -2.30
CA PHE A 8 7.79 -20.15 -3.03
C PHE A 8 9.30 -20.17 -2.77
N ASP A 9 10.07 -20.72 -3.71
CA ASP A 9 11.52 -20.76 -3.64
C ASP A 9 12.09 -19.37 -4.00
N SER A 10 12.45 -18.60 -2.97
CA SER A 10 13.02 -17.26 -3.12
C SER A 10 14.48 -17.27 -3.62
N SER A 11 15.11 -18.45 -3.76
CA SER A 11 16.55 -18.54 -4.02
C SER A 11 16.95 -18.45 -5.49
N ASN A 12 16.00 -18.49 -6.45
CA ASN A 12 16.33 -18.67 -7.87
C ASN A 12 15.73 -17.66 -8.86
N GLU A 13 15.09 -16.59 -8.42
CA GLU A 13 14.70 -15.50 -9.34
C GLU A 13 15.85 -14.49 -9.44
N GLN A 14 17.00 -14.96 -9.90
CA GLN A 14 18.14 -14.09 -10.19
C GLN A 14 17.74 -13.22 -11.39
N PRO A 15 17.76 -11.88 -11.27
CA PRO A 15 17.57 -11.02 -12.42
C PRO A 15 18.57 -11.46 -13.49
N SER A 16 18.09 -11.70 -14.71
CA SER A 16 18.96 -12.05 -15.83
C SER A 16 20.12 -11.05 -15.86
N PRO A 17 21.38 -11.46 -16.03
CA PRO A 17 22.54 -10.56 -15.94
C PRO A 17 22.52 -9.39 -16.95
N SER A 18 21.62 -9.45 -17.94
CA SER A 18 21.31 -8.37 -18.88
C SER A 18 20.38 -7.28 -18.32
N ALA A 19 19.68 -7.54 -17.22
CA ALA A 19 18.80 -6.59 -16.55
C ALA A 19 19.62 -5.77 -15.54
N GLN A 20 19.98 -4.56 -15.95
CA GLN A 20 20.58 -3.58 -15.06
C GLN A 20 19.57 -3.21 -13.95
N PRO A 21 19.95 -3.27 -12.66
CA PRO A 21 19.08 -2.83 -11.57
C PRO A 21 18.71 -1.35 -11.68
N ILE A 22 17.47 -1.00 -11.35
CA ILE A 22 17.00 0.39 -11.32
C ILE A 22 17.07 0.92 -9.89
N ALA A 23 17.82 2.01 -9.69
CA ALA A 23 17.91 2.67 -8.39
C ALA A 23 16.73 3.63 -8.17
N ILE A 24 16.11 3.54 -6.98
CA ILE A 24 15.15 4.54 -6.50
C ILE A 24 15.95 5.59 -5.73
N VAL A 25 16.13 6.77 -6.31
CA VAL A 25 16.97 7.84 -5.75
C VAL A 25 16.17 8.85 -4.89
N GLY A 26 14.84 8.76 -4.87
CA GLY A 26 14.00 9.64 -4.08
C GLY A 26 12.54 9.17 -4.07
N MET A 27 11.80 9.57 -3.03
CA MET A 27 10.38 9.25 -2.85
C MET A 27 9.65 10.41 -2.16
N ALA A 28 8.43 10.67 -2.59
CA ALA A 28 7.51 11.60 -1.94
C ALA A 28 6.09 11.04 -2.02
N CYS A 29 5.28 11.30 -1.00
CA CYS A 29 3.91 10.79 -0.93
C CYS A 29 3.01 11.66 -0.05
N ARG A 30 1.70 11.59 -0.30
CA ARG A 30 0.66 12.14 0.56
C ARG A 30 -0.51 11.16 0.60
N PHE A 31 -0.80 10.65 1.80
CA PHE A 31 -1.82 9.64 2.05
C PHE A 31 -2.83 10.15 3.11
N PRO A 32 -4.02 9.52 3.22
CA PRO A 32 -4.90 9.72 4.37
C PRO A 32 -4.12 9.52 5.68
N GLY A 33 -4.23 10.47 6.60
CA GLY A 33 -3.49 10.46 7.86
C GLY A 33 -1.97 10.72 7.77
N ALA A 34 -1.39 10.89 6.58
CA ALA A 34 0.05 11.13 6.41
C ALA A 34 0.36 12.14 5.30
N SER A 35 0.78 13.34 5.67
CA SER A 35 1.07 14.43 4.73
C SER A 35 2.43 14.34 4.04
N ASN A 36 3.32 13.48 4.53
CA ASN A 36 4.68 13.28 4.03
C ASN A 36 5.21 11.89 4.37
N ILE A 37 6.40 11.55 3.87
CA ILE A 37 7.01 10.23 4.03
C ILE A 37 7.29 9.86 5.48
N SER A 38 7.70 10.82 6.32
CA SER A 38 7.96 10.58 7.75
C SER A 38 6.68 10.26 8.51
N ALA A 39 5.58 10.97 8.21
CA ALA A 39 4.28 10.69 8.79
C ALA A 39 3.75 9.32 8.35
N PHE A 40 3.97 8.94 7.09
CA PHE A 40 3.59 7.62 6.57
C PHE A 40 4.32 6.49 7.32
N TRP A 41 5.64 6.60 7.50
CA TRP A 41 6.40 5.59 8.24
C TRP A 41 5.95 5.45 9.69
N ARG A 42 5.61 6.56 10.36
CA ARG A 42 5.06 6.52 11.72
C ARG A 42 3.71 5.81 11.78
N LEU A 43 2.83 6.04 10.80
CA LEU A 43 1.52 5.40 10.70
C LEU A 43 1.66 3.87 10.58
N LEU A 44 2.54 3.41 9.67
CA LEU A 44 2.82 1.98 9.48
C LEU A 44 3.45 1.34 10.72
N ALA A 45 4.48 1.98 11.30
CA ALA A 45 5.16 1.47 12.48
C ALA A 45 4.22 1.34 13.70
N ALA A 46 3.22 2.23 13.79
CA ALA A 46 2.20 2.19 14.83
C ALA A 46 1.00 1.28 14.48
N GLY A 47 1.00 0.61 13.32
CA GLY A 47 -0.09 -0.28 12.87
C GLY A 47 -1.46 0.39 12.76
N GLN A 48 -1.49 1.70 12.48
CA GLN A 48 -2.74 2.48 12.52
C GLN A 48 -3.56 2.30 11.25
N ASN A 49 -4.89 2.34 11.38
CA ASN A 49 -5.80 2.36 10.23
C ASN A 49 -5.99 3.79 9.71
N ALA A 50 -5.73 4.00 8.42
CA ALA A 50 -5.90 5.29 7.75
C ALA A 50 -7.22 5.42 6.97
N VAL A 51 -8.02 4.36 6.92
CA VAL A 51 -9.30 4.34 6.20
C VAL A 51 -10.33 5.13 7.00
N SER A 52 -11.03 6.03 6.32
CA SER A 52 -12.14 6.80 6.88
C SER A 52 -13.46 6.28 6.32
N GLU A 53 -14.50 6.30 7.15
CA GLU A 53 -15.85 5.96 6.73
C GLU A 53 -16.43 7.06 5.83
N GLY A 54 -17.04 6.66 4.72
CA GLY A 54 -17.68 7.55 3.77
C GLY A 54 -16.72 8.30 2.84
N VAL A 55 -17.28 8.85 1.75
CA VAL A 55 -16.54 9.72 0.83
C VAL A 55 -16.54 11.14 1.40
N PRO A 56 -15.38 11.79 1.56
CA PRO A 56 -15.32 13.18 2.01
C PRO A 56 -16.19 14.08 1.12
N GLY A 57 -17.16 14.79 1.71
CA GLY A 57 -18.06 15.70 0.98
C GLY A 57 -19.24 15.04 0.25
N SER A 58 -19.40 13.71 0.34
CA SER A 58 -20.51 13.00 -0.32
C SER A 58 -21.89 13.21 0.31
N GLY A 59 -21.96 13.84 1.50
CA GLY A 59 -23.23 14.09 2.19
C GLY A 59 -24.01 12.82 2.53
N VAL A 60 -23.33 11.68 2.75
CA VAL A 60 -23.97 10.48 3.31
C VAL A 60 -24.58 10.87 4.66
N GLY A 61 -25.91 11.00 4.66
CA GLY A 61 -26.73 11.73 5.64
C GLY A 61 -27.91 12.48 5.00
N ARG A 62 -27.82 12.87 3.71
CA ARG A 62 -28.90 13.57 2.97
C ARG A 62 -29.90 12.63 2.27
N TRP A 63 -29.53 11.37 2.03
CA TRP A 63 -30.33 10.43 1.22
C TRP A 63 -31.35 9.60 2.02
N GLY A 64 -32.11 10.27 2.90
CA GLY A 64 -33.19 9.64 3.69
C GLY A 64 -34.40 10.54 3.93
N GLN A 65 -34.54 11.63 3.17
CA GLN A 65 -35.61 12.62 3.33
C GLN A 65 -36.19 13.06 1.96
N LEU A 66 -36.56 12.08 1.13
CA LEU A 66 -37.53 12.19 0.04
C LEU A 66 -38.43 10.95 0.11
#